data_AF-A0A5C7PYP9-F1
#
_entry.id   AF-A0A5C7PYP9-F1
#
_cell.length_a   1.000
_cell.length_b   1.000
_cell.length_c   1.000
_cell.angle_alpha   90.00
_cell.angle_beta   90.00
_cell.angle_gamma   90.00
#
_symmetry.space_group_name_H-M   'P 1'
#
loop_
_entity.id
_entity.type
_entity.pdbx_description
1 polymer ?
#
loop_
_entity_poly.entity_id
_entity_poly.type
_entity_poly.pdbx_seq_one_letter_code
_entity_poly.pdbx_strand_id
1 'polypeptide(L)'
;MNEARFARNCLAMLQKDPGFYRNFGYYWWGVKRVLKEHYTQDNLYLLGDYEDREASERLSAMPRQQMLLEAILEQQENVLYHMGSPHGSTPDGSPYTVYDQDAGF
;
A
#
# COMPACT_ATOMS: atom_id res chain seq x y z
N MET A 1 -7.39 -8.96 12.90
CA MET A 1 -7.13 -9.38 11.50
C MET A 1 -5.93 -10.31 11.48
N ASN A 2 -5.91 -11.34 10.63
CA ASN A 2 -4.74 -12.21 10.46
C ASN A 2 -3.82 -11.59 9.40
N GLU A 3 -2.64 -11.13 9.81
CA GLU A 3 -1.68 -10.41 8.96
C GLU A 3 -1.12 -11.27 7.82
N ALA A 4 -0.81 -12.54 8.09
CA ALA A 4 -0.36 -13.47 7.05
C ALA A 4 -1.45 -13.70 5.98
N ARG A 5 -2.72 -13.75 6.38
CA ARG A 5 -3.85 -13.84 5.43
C ARG A 5 -4.01 -12.54 4.64
N PHE A 6 -3.86 -11.39 5.28
CA PHE A 6 -3.89 -10.09 4.61
C PHE A 6 -2.76 -10.00 3.56
N ALA A 7 -1.51 -10.23 3.97
CA ALA A 7 -0.34 -10.17 3.11
C ALA A 7 -0.47 -11.11 1.90
N ARG A 8 -0.93 -12.36 2.12
CA ARG A 8 -1.18 -13.33 1.04
C ARG A 8 -2.23 -12.83 0.04
N ASN A 9 -3.31 -12.22 0.53
CA ASN A 9 -4.36 -11.70 -0.34
C ASN A 9 -3.88 -10.50 -1.15
N CYS A 10 -3.14 -9.58 -0.52
CA CYS A 10 -2.51 -8.45 -1.21
C CYS A 10 -1.51 -8.90 -2.26
N LEU A 11 -0.63 -9.87 -1.93
CA LEU A 11 0.32 -10.44 -2.89
C LEU A 11 -0.41 -11.04 -4.10
N ALA A 12 -1.43 -11.88 -3.87
CA ALA A 12 -2.17 -12.51 -4.96
C ALA A 12 -2.90 -11.50 -5.87
N MET A 13 -3.33 -10.37 -5.30
CA MET A 13 -3.91 -9.27 -6.06
C MET A 13 -2.85 -8.53 -6.89
N LEU A 14 -1.74 -8.14 -6.26
CA LEU A 14 -0.67 -7.36 -6.89
C LEU A 14 0.14 -8.17 -7.92
N GLN A 15 0.19 -9.49 -7.79
CA GLN A 15 0.77 -10.37 -8.82
C GLN A 15 -0.09 -10.42 -10.09
N LYS A 16 -1.40 -10.19 -9.99
CA LYS A 16 -2.29 -10.12 -11.15
C LYS A 16 -2.22 -8.76 -11.83
N ASP A 17 -2.24 -7.70 -11.04
CA ASP A 17 -2.07 -6.32 -11.51
C ASP A 17 -1.26 -5.54 -10.46
N PRO A 18 0.05 -5.34 -10.70
CA PRO A 18 0.89 -4.57 -9.81
C PRO A 18 0.41 -3.14 -9.63
N GLY A 19 -0.25 -2.55 -10.64
CA GLY A 19 -0.76 -1.18 -10.63
C GLY A 19 -1.78 -0.91 -9.53
N PHE A 20 -2.42 -1.97 -9.00
CA PHE A 20 -3.34 -1.86 -7.87
C PHE A 20 -2.69 -1.42 -6.56
N TYR A 21 -1.35 -1.33 -6.48
CA TYR A 21 -0.69 -0.69 -5.34
C TYR A 21 -1.18 0.74 -5.12
N ARG A 22 -1.52 1.47 -6.20
CA ARG A 22 -2.03 2.85 -6.15
C ARG A 22 -3.36 2.96 -5.41
N ASN A 23 -4.17 1.90 -5.45
CA ASN A 23 -5.46 1.89 -4.76
C ASN A 23 -5.29 1.91 -3.24
N PHE A 24 -4.13 1.54 -2.69
CA PHE A 24 -3.88 1.72 -1.25
C PHE A 24 -3.60 3.17 -0.86
N GLY A 25 -3.48 4.09 -1.84
CA GLY A 25 -3.26 5.51 -1.57
C GLY A 25 -2.06 5.73 -0.67
N TYR A 26 -2.22 6.67 0.27
CA TYR A 26 -1.23 6.96 1.30
C TYR A 26 -0.81 5.73 2.12
N TYR A 27 -1.71 4.76 2.32
CA TYR A 27 -1.45 3.57 3.12
C TYR A 27 -0.58 2.52 2.44
N TRP A 28 -0.23 2.70 1.15
CA TRP A 28 0.63 1.77 0.42
C TRP A 28 1.90 1.42 1.18
N TRP A 29 2.57 2.39 1.80
CA TRP A 29 3.84 2.16 2.50
C TRP A 29 3.70 1.26 3.73
N GLY A 30 2.58 1.38 4.45
CA GLY A 30 2.24 0.47 5.53
C GLY A 30 2.00 -0.95 5.03
N VAL A 31 1.29 -1.10 3.91
CA VAL A 31 1.03 -2.39 3.26
C VAL A 31 2.31 -3.02 2.73
N LYS A 32 3.16 -2.25 2.04
CA LYS A 32 4.46 -2.68 1.49
C LYS A 32 5.37 -3.20 2.60
N ARG A 33 5.43 -2.53 3.75
CA ARG A 33 6.19 -2.99 4.92
C ARG A 33 5.69 -4.34 5.44
N VAL A 34 4.37 -4.53 5.57
CA VAL A 34 3.80 -5.82 5.99
C VAL A 34 4.06 -6.91 4.95
N LEU A 35 4.04 -6.59 3.66
CA LEU A 35 4.42 -7.54 2.61
C LEU A 35 5.90 -7.95 2.73
N LYS A 36 6.82 -7.01 3.00
CA LYS A 36 8.25 -7.27 3.20
C LYS A 36 8.55 -8.14 4.45
N GLU A 37 7.63 -8.25 5.40
CA GLU A 37 7.76 -9.18 6.53
C GLU A 37 7.52 -10.66 6.13
N HIS A 38 6.89 -10.89 4.97
CA HIS A 38 6.48 -12.23 4.53
C HIS A 38 7.05 -12.64 3.16
N TYR A 39 7.44 -11.66 2.33
CA TYR A 39 7.78 -11.84 0.93
C TYR A 39 8.96 -10.96 0.54
N THR A 40 9.61 -11.32 -0.56
CA THR A 40 10.74 -10.57 -1.12
C THR A 40 10.42 -10.04 -2.52
N GLN A 41 11.35 -9.28 -3.09
CA GLN A 41 11.25 -8.79 -4.45
C GLN A 41 11.09 -9.91 -5.50
N ASP A 42 11.54 -11.13 -5.20
CA ASP A 42 11.33 -12.31 -6.05
C ASP A 42 9.85 -12.71 -6.16
N ASN A 43 9.04 -12.37 -5.15
CA ASN A 43 7.60 -12.62 -5.16
C ASN A 43 6.83 -11.50 -5.87
N LEU A 44 7.30 -10.26 -5.73
CA LEU A 44 6.67 -9.06 -6.27
C LEU A 44 7.72 -7.96 -6.38
N TYR A 45 7.99 -7.49 -7.60
CA TYR A 45 9.06 -6.53 -7.87
C TYR A 45 8.89 -5.18 -7.14
N LEU A 46 7.67 -4.83 -6.73
CA LEU A 46 7.35 -3.66 -5.90
C LEU A 46 7.98 -3.71 -4.50
N LEU A 47 8.48 -4.87 -4.04
CA LEU A 47 9.04 -5.04 -2.69
C LEU A 47 10.53 -4.70 -2.59
N GLY A 48 11.01 -3.81 -3.45
CA GLY A 48 12.36 -3.25 -3.38
C GLY A 48 12.54 -2.30 -2.18
N ASP A 49 13.60 -1.49 -2.24
CA ASP A 49 14.03 -0.65 -1.13
C ASP A 49 13.43 0.75 -1.15
N TYR A 50 12.70 1.12 -2.21
CA TYR A 50 12.10 2.43 -2.26
C TYR A 50 10.98 2.58 -1.22
N GLU A 51 11.01 3.70 -0.50
CA GLU A 51 10.04 4.03 0.54
C GLU A 51 9.82 5.55 0.57
N ASP A 52 8.56 5.98 0.70
CA ASP A 52 8.26 7.34 1.14
C ASP A 52 8.45 7.42 2.66
N ARG A 53 9.60 7.97 3.06
CA ARG A 53 10.00 8.05 4.45
C ARG A 53 9.00 8.80 5.33
N GLU A 54 8.43 9.90 4.85
CA GLU A 54 7.49 10.70 5.63
C GLU A 54 6.20 9.93 5.88
N ALA A 55 5.65 9.32 4.82
CA ALA A 55 4.45 8.50 4.94
C ALA A 55 4.68 7.30 5.87
N SER A 56 5.82 6.63 5.73
CA SER A 56 6.18 5.48 6.56
C SER A 56 6.38 5.80 8.04
N GLU A 57 7.02 6.92 8.36
CA GLU A 57 7.20 7.41 9.73
C GLU A 57 5.83 7.69 10.36
N ARG A 58 4.97 8.45 9.68
CA ARG A 58 3.61 8.74 10.17
C ARG A 58 2.76 7.48 10.33
N LEU A 59 2.79 6.55 9.38
CA LEU A 59 2.04 5.29 9.45
C LEU A 59 2.60 4.35 10.53
N SER A 60 3.88 4.44 10.87
CA SER A 60 4.48 3.64 11.96
C SER A 60 3.96 4.05 13.35
N ALA A 61 3.52 5.31 13.49
CA ALA A 61 2.92 5.81 14.72
C ALA A 61 1.46 5.38 14.90
N MET A 62 0.80 4.91 13.83
CA MET A 62 -0.56 4.40 13.88
C MET A 62 -0.59 2.95 14.39
N PRO A 63 -1.57 2.55 15.24
CA PRO A 63 -1.76 1.15 15.58
C PRO A 63 -1.88 0.28 14.32
N ARG A 64 -1.07 -0.78 14.23
CA ARG A 64 -0.95 -1.61 13.02
C ARG A 64 -2.30 -2.11 12.52
N GLN A 65 -3.18 -2.59 13.40
CA GLN A 65 -4.50 -3.09 12.99
C GLN A 65 -5.39 -1.98 12.43
N GLN A 66 -5.28 -0.75 12.95
CA GLN A 66 -5.98 0.41 12.42
C GLN A 66 -5.43 0.75 11.03
N MET A 67 -4.11 0.86 10.88
CA MET A 67 -3.47 1.15 9.58
C MET A 67 -3.91 0.17 8.49
N LEU A 68 -3.95 -1.13 8.80
CA LEU A 68 -4.38 -2.14 7.84
C LEU A 68 -5.88 -2.10 7.56
N LEU A 69 -6.71 -1.69 8.52
CA LEU A 69 -8.15 -1.48 8.28
C LEU A 69 -8.37 -0.30 7.33
N GLU A 70 -7.73 0.84 7.60
CA GLU A 70 -7.82 2.03 6.75
C GLU A 70 -7.31 1.74 5.33
N ALA A 71 -6.20 0.99 5.21
CA ALA A 71 -5.68 0.57 3.91
C ALA A 71 -6.69 -0.27 3.10
N ILE A 72 -7.49 -1.11 3.76
CA ILE A 72 -8.54 -1.89 3.09
C ILE A 72 -9.69 -0.98 2.65
N LEU A 73 -10.11 -0.04 3.50
CA LEU A 73 -11.18 0.89 3.18
C LEU A 73 -10.80 1.78 1.99
N GLU A 74 -9.61 2.36 2.04
CA GLU A 74 -9.02 3.15 0.94
C GLU A 74 -8.95 2.33 -0.35
N GLN A 75 -8.48 1.08 -0.27
CA GLN A 75 -8.40 0.20 -1.44
C GLN A 75 -9.78 -0.10 -2.05
N GLN A 76 -10.79 -0.36 -1.21
CA GLN A 76 -12.15 -0.62 -1.69
C GLN A 76 -12.76 0.62 -2.34
N GLU A 77 -12.58 1.78 -1.73
CA GLU A 77 -13.06 3.06 -2.26
C GLU A 77 -12.38 3.38 -3.60
N ASN A 78 -11.05 3.27 -3.66
CA ASN A 78 -10.30 3.59 -4.86
C ASN A 78 -10.56 2.62 -6.02
N VAL A 79 -10.82 1.34 -5.74
CA VAL A 79 -11.26 0.38 -6.78
C VAL A 79 -12.59 0.81 -7.39
N LEU A 80 -13.51 1.36 -6.59
CA LEU A 80 -14.83 1.77 -7.06
C LEU A 80 -14.80 3.12 -7.78
N TYR A 81 -14.02 4.08 -7.29
CA TYR A 81 -14.15 5.48 -7.70
C TYR A 81 -12.91 6.06 -8.39
N HIS A 82 -11.71 5.58 -8.08
CA HIS A 82 -10.45 6.20 -8.52
C HIS A 82 -9.65 5.35 -9.52
N MET A 83 -10.05 4.11 -9.79
CA MET A 83 -9.59 3.25 -10.89
C MET A 83 -8.06 3.19 -11.07
N GLY A 84 -7.29 3.17 -9.97
CA GLY A 84 -5.83 3.12 -10.03
C GLY A 84 -5.13 4.47 -10.23
N SER A 85 -5.83 5.59 -10.03
CA SER A 85 -5.21 6.93 -9.93
C SER A 85 -4.12 6.93 -8.85
N PRO A 86 -2.93 7.52 -9.11
CA PRO A 86 -1.91 7.71 -8.09
C PRO A 86 -2.24 8.86 -7.13
N HIS A 87 -3.23 9.69 -7.45
CA HIS A 87 -3.59 10.86 -6.63
C HIS A 87 -4.68 10.50 -5.63
N GLY A 88 -4.46 10.92 -4.38
CA GLY A 88 -5.40 10.77 -3.28
C GLY A 88 -5.12 11.80 -2.19
N SER A 89 -5.45 11.46 -0.95
CA SER A 89 -5.24 12.34 0.20
C SER A 89 -4.61 11.58 1.38
N THR A 90 -3.90 12.31 2.22
CA THR A 90 -3.50 11.87 3.56
C THR A 90 -4.71 11.86 4.51
N PRO A 91 -4.62 11.25 5.71
CA PRO A 91 -5.73 11.23 6.67
C PRO A 91 -6.20 12.61 7.17
N ASP A 92 -5.35 13.63 7.07
CA ASP A 92 -5.69 15.03 7.39
C ASP A 92 -6.31 15.79 6.20
N GLY A 93 -6.51 15.12 5.06
CA GLY A 93 -7.11 15.68 3.84
C GLY A 93 -6.11 16.36 2.91
N SER A 94 -4.82 16.42 3.25
CA SER A 94 -3.80 17.01 2.36
C SER A 94 -3.65 16.18 1.08
N PRO A 95 -3.40 16.80 -0.08
CA PRO A 95 -3.15 16.05 -1.31
C PRO A 95 -1.94 15.13 -1.18
N TYR A 96 -2.06 13.91 -1.69
CA TYR A 96 -1.00 12.90 -1.70
C TYR A 96 -0.90 12.26 -3.08
N THR A 97 0.32 11.97 -3.54
CA THR A 97 0.54 11.21 -4.78
C THR A 97 1.40 10.00 -4.47
N VAL A 98 0.83 8.81 -4.71
CA VAL A 98 1.53 7.54 -4.56
C VAL A 98 2.52 7.39 -5.71
N TYR A 99 3.80 7.52 -5.39
CA TYR A 99 4.90 7.26 -6.31
C TYR A 99 5.81 6.21 -5.70
N ASP A 100 5.96 5.06 -6.35
CA ASP A 100 6.87 3.99 -5.92
C ASP A 100 7.87 3.72 -7.04
N GLN A 101 9.15 4.03 -6.81
CA GLN A 101 10.19 3.82 -7.82
C GLN A 101 10.37 2.34 -8.16
N ASP A 102 10.07 1.44 -7.22
CA ASP A 102 10.12 0.00 -7.49
C ASP A 102 9.04 -0.43 -8.49
N ALA A 103 8.02 0.41 -8.75
CA ALA A 103 6.99 0.14 -9.75
C ALA A 103 7.50 0.25 -11.20
N GLY A 104 8.71 0.78 -11.40
CA GLY A 104 9.30 1.02 -12.72
C GLY A 104 8.65 2.21 -13.41
N PHE A 105 9.36 3.34 -13.42
CA PHE A 105 9.09 4.50 -14.25
C PHE A 105 10.34 4.85 -15.05
#